data_AF-A0A268K7W9-F1
#
_entry.id   AF-A0A268K7W9-F1
#
_cell.length_a   1.000
_cell.length_b   1.000
_cell.length_c   1.000
_cell.angle_alpha   90.00
_cell.angle_beta   90.00
_cell.angle_gamma   90.00
#
_symmetry.space_group_name_H-M   'P 1'
#
loop_
_entity.id
_entity.type
_entity.pdbx_description
1 polymer ?
#
loop_
_entity_poly.entity_id
_entity_poly.type
_entity_poly.pdbx_seq_one_letter_code
_entity_poly.pdbx_strand_id
1 'polypeptide(L)'
;MLYNEVGHCIDVDSFKRGLEKTFELVRFSNKYFDQQQPWKQIKDDPESCNQTLADCVYLIANLAHILTPFLPFSSRKVKEMINTTESEWKAFLVKSKHLSNVEPLFERIDPVRIEEELKRLNNQTV
;
A
#
# COMPACT_ATOMS: atom_id res chain seq x y z
N MET A 1 3.51 -12.07 -12.30
CA MET A 1 2.35 -11.61 -13.10
C MET A 1 2.09 -10.13 -12.85
N LEU A 2 1.75 -9.63 -11.66
CA LEU A 2 1.57 -8.18 -11.44
C LEU A 2 2.86 -7.33 -11.56
N TYR A 3 3.96 -7.76 -10.93
CA TYR A 3 5.25 -7.06 -11.00
C TYR A 3 5.70 -6.82 -12.46
N ASN A 4 5.61 -7.84 -13.31
CA ASN A 4 5.98 -7.73 -14.72
C ASN A 4 5.03 -6.78 -15.48
N GLU A 5 3.72 -6.82 -15.19
CA GLU A 5 2.76 -5.93 -15.83
C GLU A 5 2.97 -4.47 -15.46
N VAL A 6 3.18 -4.17 -14.16
CA VAL A 6 3.44 -2.81 -13.69
C VAL A 6 4.80 -2.32 -14.18
N GLY A 7 5.83 -3.17 -14.13
CA GLY A 7 7.16 -2.87 -14.68
C GLY A 7 7.08 -2.53 -16.17
N HIS A 8 6.40 -3.35 -16.96
CA HIS A 8 6.19 -3.06 -18.38
C HIS A 8 5.41 -1.76 -18.61
N CYS A 9 4.38 -1.47 -17.80
CA CYS A 9 3.66 -0.21 -17.89
C CYS A 9 4.57 1.00 -17.60
N ILE A 10 5.53 0.86 -16.69
CA ILE A 10 6.53 1.89 -16.40
C ILE A 10 7.49 2.06 -17.59
N ASP A 11 7.96 0.96 -18.18
CA ASP A 11 8.90 1.00 -19.32
C ASP A 11 8.32 1.67 -20.57
N VAL A 12 7.00 1.63 -20.75
CA VAL A 12 6.29 2.22 -21.91
C VAL A 12 5.54 3.51 -21.56
N ASP A 13 5.92 4.19 -20.47
CA ASP A 13 5.34 5.46 -19.99
C ASP A 13 3.83 5.43 -19.69
N SER A 14 3.27 4.24 -19.45
CA SER A 14 1.85 4.01 -19.13
C SER A 14 1.60 3.98 -17.62
N PHE A 15 2.08 5.00 -16.90
CA PHE A 15 2.02 5.08 -15.43
C PHE A 15 0.61 4.93 -14.86
N LYS A 16 -0.38 5.59 -15.48
CA LYS A 16 -1.79 5.52 -15.06
C LYS A 16 -2.30 4.08 -15.05
N ARG A 17 -2.00 3.31 -16.11
CA ARG A 17 -2.42 1.92 -16.24
C ARG A 17 -1.72 1.02 -15.21
N GLY A 18 -0.42 1.24 -14.99
CA GLY A 18 0.34 0.52 -13.95
C GLY A 18 -0.23 0.78 -12.54
N LEU A 19 -0.63 2.03 -12.27
CA LEU A 19 -1.26 2.41 -11.01
C LEU A 19 -2.65 1.78 -10.85
N GLU A 20 -3.49 1.84 -11.88
CA GLU A 20 -4.83 1.24 -11.89
C GLU A 20 -4.78 -0.25 -11.56
N LYS A 21 -3.86 -0.99 -12.20
CA LYS A 21 -3.61 -2.42 -11.92
C LYS A 21 -3.15 -2.68 -10.49
N THR A 22 -2.27 -1.83 -9.97
CA THR A 22 -1.82 -1.93 -8.58
C THR A 22 -2.98 -1.72 -7.61
N PHE A 23 -3.85 -0.76 -7.90
CA PHE A 23 -5.04 -0.47 -7.09
C PHE A 23 -6.15 -1.51 -7.20
N GLU A 24 -6.20 -2.30 -8.28
CA GLU A 24 -7.05 -3.51 -8.35
C GLU A 24 -6.66 -4.49 -7.25
N LEU A 25 -5.35 -4.72 -7.05
CA LEU A 25 -4.87 -5.55 -5.96
C LEU A 25 -5.19 -4.95 -4.59
N VAL A 26 -5.03 -3.63 -4.41
CA VAL A 26 -5.43 -2.95 -3.15
C VAL A 26 -6.91 -3.21 -2.82
N ARG A 27 -7.81 -3.03 -3.80
CA ARG A 27 -9.24 -3.28 -3.62
C ARG A 27 -9.53 -4.75 -3.28
N PHE A 28 -8.83 -5.67 -3.94
CA PHE A 28 -8.92 -7.09 -3.63
C PHE A 28 -8.46 -7.38 -2.19
N SER A 29 -7.32 -6.85 -1.76
CA SER A 29 -6.78 -7.04 -0.41
C SER A 29 -7.74 -6.54 0.68
N ASN A 30 -8.36 -5.38 0.47
CA ASN A 30 -9.36 -4.86 1.40
C ASN A 30 -10.61 -5.76 1.46
N LYS A 31 -11.12 -6.18 0.30
CA LYS A 31 -12.25 -7.13 0.23
C LYS A 31 -11.92 -8.45 0.94
N TYR A 32 -10.71 -8.96 0.78
CA TYR A 32 -10.25 -10.17 1.47
C TYR A 32 -10.31 -10.00 2.99
N PHE A 33 -9.71 -8.92 3.52
CA PHE A 33 -9.71 -8.62 4.95
C PHE A 33 -11.15 -8.50 5.51
N ASP A 34 -12.03 -7.81 4.79
CA ASP A 34 -13.43 -7.62 5.19
C ASP A 34 -14.24 -8.93 5.17
N GLN A 35 -13.94 -9.83 4.24
CA GLN A 35 -14.62 -11.12 4.12
C GLN A 35 -14.15 -12.11 5.18
N GLN A 36 -12.85 -12.14 5.49
CA GLN A 36 -12.31 -13.03 6.52
C GLN A 36 -12.70 -12.60 7.93
N GLN A 37 -12.89 -11.30 8.17
CA GLN A 37 -13.29 -10.76 9.48
C GLN A 37 -12.35 -11.21 10.61
N PRO A 38 -11.04 -10.94 10.55
CA PRO A 38 -10.07 -11.44 11.52
C PRO A 38 -10.37 -11.01 12.96
N TRP A 39 -11.05 -9.86 13.15
CA TRP A 39 -11.52 -9.40 14.45
C TRP A 39 -12.58 -10.30 15.10
N LYS A 40 -13.24 -11.16 14.32
CA LYS A 40 -14.10 -12.24 14.81
C LYS A 40 -13.33 -13.56 14.90
N GLN A 41 -12.58 -13.91 13.86
CA GLN A 41 -11.81 -15.16 13.81
C GLN A 41 -10.86 -15.32 15.01
N ILE A 42 -10.29 -14.22 15.54
CA ILE A 42 -9.44 -14.29 16.73
C ILE A 42 -10.10 -14.96 17.94
N LYS A 43 -11.44 -14.96 18.02
CA LYS A 43 -12.20 -15.61 19.11
C LYS A 43 -12.62 -17.03 18.76
N ASP A 44 -13.01 -17.25 17.50
CA ASP A 44 -13.66 -18.49 17.06
C ASP A 44 -12.67 -19.51 16.49
N ASP A 45 -11.68 -19.03 15.73
CA ASP A 45 -10.63 -19.81 15.07
C ASP A 45 -9.32 -18.99 14.98
N PRO A 46 -8.47 -19.04 16.02
CA PRO A 46 -7.21 -18.31 16.05
C PRO A 46 -6.22 -18.71 14.95
N GLU A 47 -6.28 -19.95 14.44
CA GLU A 47 -5.37 -20.42 13.40
C GLU A 47 -5.70 -19.76 12.05
N SER A 48 -6.98 -19.74 11.67
CA SER A 48 -7.45 -19.02 10.48
C SER A 48 -7.21 -17.51 10.59
N CYS A 49 -7.31 -16.93 11.78
CA CYS A 49 -6.97 -15.52 12.02
C CYS A 49 -5.47 -15.26 11.73
N ASN A 50 -4.58 -16.11 12.24
CA ASN A 50 -3.14 -15.99 12.01
C ASN A 50 -2.80 -16.05 10.52
N GLN A 51 -3.41 -16.98 9.78
CA GLN A 51 -3.23 -17.09 8.33
C GLN A 51 -3.71 -15.82 7.62
N THR A 52 -4.92 -15.36 7.94
CA THR A 52 -5.51 -14.15 7.35
C THR A 52 -4.62 -12.92 7.56
N LEU A 53 -4.11 -12.72 8.77
CA LEU A 53 -3.22 -11.59 9.09
C LEU A 53 -1.86 -11.73 8.39
N ALA A 54 -1.31 -12.94 8.31
CA ALA A 54 -0.08 -13.20 7.57
C ALA A 54 -0.22 -12.87 6.08
N ASP A 55 -1.33 -13.26 5.46
CA ASP A 55 -1.64 -12.93 4.07
C ASP A 55 -1.77 -11.41 3.87
N CYS A 56 -2.43 -10.72 4.80
CA CYS A 56 -2.58 -9.26 4.75
C CYS A 56 -1.22 -8.56 4.84
N VAL A 57 -0.34 -8.99 5.74
CA VAL A 57 1.03 -8.45 5.85
C VAL A 57 1.83 -8.71 4.58
N TYR A 58 1.71 -9.90 3.98
CA TYR A 58 2.33 -10.22 2.69
C TYR A 58 1.83 -9.29 1.57
N LEU A 59 0.52 -9.07 1.49
CA LEU A 59 -0.08 -8.18 0.50
C LEU A 59 0.39 -6.73 0.69
N ILE A 60 0.37 -6.21 1.92
CA ILE A 60 0.81 -4.85 2.24
C ILE A 60 2.28 -4.65 1.88
N ALA A 61 3.16 -5.59 2.22
CA ALA A 61 4.59 -5.51 1.92
C ALA A 61 4.85 -5.43 0.41
N ASN A 62 4.19 -6.29 -0.36
CA ASN A 62 4.36 -6.33 -1.82
C ASN A 62 3.69 -5.12 -2.50
N LEU A 63 2.55 -4.64 -2.02
CA LEU A 63 1.91 -3.42 -2.49
C LEU A 63 2.80 -2.21 -2.27
N ALA A 64 3.37 -2.04 -1.07
CA ALA A 64 4.32 -0.98 -0.78
C ALA A 64 5.57 -1.08 -1.67
N HIS A 65 6.04 -2.28 -1.96
CA HIS A 65 7.17 -2.45 -2.86
C HIS A 65 6.81 -2.02 -4.30
N ILE A 66 5.69 -2.50 -4.87
CA ILE A 66 5.23 -2.10 -6.23
C ILE A 66 4.94 -0.60 -6.32
N LEU A 67 4.45 0.02 -5.24
CA LEU A 67 4.15 1.44 -5.19
C LEU A 67 5.38 2.33 -5.03
N THR A 68 6.58 1.78 -4.79
CA THR A 68 7.82 2.55 -4.61
C THR A 68 8.07 3.62 -5.70
N PRO A 69 7.94 3.35 -7.02
CA PRO A 69 8.11 4.36 -8.06
C PRO A 69 7.03 5.45 -8.08
N PHE A 70 5.85 5.22 -7.47
CA PHE A 70 4.73 6.17 -7.46
C PHE A 70 4.62 6.95 -6.15
N LEU A 71 4.87 6.28 -5.02
CA LEU A 71 4.70 6.78 -3.65
C LEU A 71 5.93 6.42 -2.81
N PRO A 72 7.12 6.95 -3.11
CA PRO A 72 8.38 6.49 -2.50
C PRO A 72 8.41 6.69 -0.98
N PHE A 73 7.83 7.78 -0.48
CA PHE A 73 7.84 8.11 0.95
C PHE A 73 6.94 7.18 1.77
N SER A 74 5.68 7.04 1.37
CA SER A 74 4.74 6.15 2.06
C SER A 74 5.15 4.68 1.92
N SER A 75 5.69 4.29 0.77
CA SER A 75 6.23 2.95 0.55
C SER A 75 7.42 2.66 1.48
N ARG A 76 8.31 3.63 1.68
CA ARG A 76 9.41 3.51 2.64
C ARG A 76 8.90 3.34 4.06
N LYS A 77 7.93 4.15 4.50
CA LYS A 77 7.32 4.02 5.83
C LYS A 77 6.78 2.60 6.07
N VAL A 78 6.05 2.03 5.11
CA VAL A 78 5.55 0.65 5.23
C VAL A 78 6.70 -0.37 5.29
N LYS A 79 7.74 -0.21 4.46
CA LYS A 79 8.90 -1.11 4.49
C LYS A 79 9.63 -1.06 5.84
N GLU A 80 9.71 0.12 6.46
CA GLU A 80 10.22 0.32 7.82
C GLU A 80 9.33 -0.35 8.86
N MET A 81 7.99 -0.18 8.77
CA MET A 81 7.05 -0.84 9.69
C MET A 81 7.17 -2.37 9.67
N ILE A 82 7.42 -2.93 8.48
CA ILE A 82 7.54 -4.37 8.25
C ILE A 82 8.99 -4.86 8.46
N ASN A 83 9.95 -3.95 8.63
CA ASN A 83 11.38 -4.25 8.74
C ASN A 83 11.93 -5.07 7.56
N THR A 84 11.61 -4.66 6.32
CA THR A 84 12.10 -5.31 5.09
C THR A 84 13.13 -4.45 4.35
N THR A 85 14.16 -5.10 3.82
CA THR A 85 15.21 -4.50 2.97
C THR A 85 15.11 -4.92 1.51
N GLU A 86 14.02 -5.60 1.14
CA GLU A 86 13.83 -6.17 -0.20
C GLU A 86 13.75 -5.06 -1.26
N SER A 87 14.65 -5.14 -2.25
CA SER A 87 14.89 -4.13 -3.29
C SER A 87 14.72 -4.67 -4.71
N GLU A 88 14.74 -6.00 -4.89
CA GLU A 88 14.51 -6.61 -6.19
C GLU A 88 13.04 -6.45 -6.63
N TRP A 89 12.83 -6.13 -7.91
CA TRP A 89 11.49 -5.97 -8.51
C TRP A 89 10.79 -7.32 -8.72
N LYS A 90 10.47 -7.99 -7.62
CA LYS A 90 9.78 -9.29 -7.59
C LYS A 90 9.00 -9.43 -6.29
N ALA A 91 8.03 -10.34 -6.31
CA ALA A 91 7.31 -10.67 -5.10
C ALA A 91 8.22 -11.35 -4.08
N PHE A 92 8.05 -11.03 -2.80
CA PHE A 92 8.84 -11.60 -1.72
C PHE A 92 7.97 -11.93 -0.50
N LEU A 93 8.44 -12.89 0.29
CA LEU A 93 7.84 -13.24 1.57
C LEU A 93 8.42 -12.35 2.68
N VAL A 94 7.54 -11.86 3.55
CA VAL A 94 7.96 -11.09 4.73
C VAL A 94 8.66 -12.03 5.71
N LYS A 95 9.95 -11.77 5.96
CA LYS A 95 10.77 -12.55 6.90
C LYS A 95 10.66 -12.07 8.35
N SER A 96 10.26 -10.81 8.54
CA SER A 96 10.14 -10.22 9.88
C SER A 96 9.01 -10.86 10.67
N LYS A 97 9.25 -11.12 11.95
CA LYS A 97 8.26 -11.61 12.91
C LYS A 97 7.60 -10.50 13.72
N HIS A 98 8.10 -9.28 13.62
CA HIS A 98 7.63 -8.13 14.40
C HIS A 98 7.43 -6.91 13.50
N LEU A 99 6.33 -6.20 13.76
CA LEU A 99 6.04 -4.90 13.16
C LEU A 99 6.46 -3.80 14.13
N SER A 100 6.98 -2.70 13.59
CA SER A 100 7.48 -1.56 14.36
C SER A 100 6.72 -0.29 13.97
N ASN A 101 6.36 0.56 14.95
CA ASN A 101 5.84 1.92 14.70
C ASN A 101 4.70 1.99 13.67
N VAL A 102 3.69 1.13 13.80
CA VAL A 102 2.54 1.12 12.88
C VAL A 102 1.72 2.39 13.10
N GLU A 103 1.66 3.25 12.09
CA GLU A 103 0.94 4.52 12.09
C GLU A 103 0.10 4.68 10.80
N PRO A 104 -0.96 5.51 10.82
CA PRO A 104 -1.67 5.89 9.61
C PRO A 104 -0.72 6.50 8.57
N LEU A 105 -0.79 6.00 7.33
CA LEU A 105 0.11 6.45 6.25
C LEU A 105 -0.24 7.81 5.65
N PHE A 106 -1.52 8.19 5.71
CA PHE A 106 -2.05 9.40 5.08
C PHE A 106 -3.02 10.09 6.02
N GLU A 107 -2.87 11.40 6.14
CA GLU A 107 -3.85 12.25 6.80
C GLU A 107 -4.97 12.62 5.82
N ARG A 108 -6.17 12.83 6.35
CA ARG A 108 -7.27 13.35 5.55
C ARG A 108 -6.95 14.80 5.18
N ILE A 109 -7.09 15.14 3.89
CA ILE A 109 -6.96 16.52 3.44
C ILE A 109 -8.21 17.29 3.91
N ASP A 110 -7.99 18.36 4.67
CA ASP A 110 -9.04 19.28 5.10
C ASP A 110 -9.54 20.11 3.89
N PRO A 111 -10.85 20.16 3.60
CA PRO A 111 -11.42 21.03 2.57
C PRO A 111 -10.98 22.50 2.68
N VAL A 112 -10.80 23.03 3.89
CA VAL A 112 -10.34 24.42 4.11
C VAL A 112 -8.96 24.64 3.48
N ARG A 113 -8.07 23.68 3.65
CA ARG A 113 -6.71 23.73 3.09
C ARG A 113 -6.73 23.72 1.56
N ILE A 114 -7.71 23.07 0.94
CA ILE A 114 -7.88 23.09 -0.53
C ILE A 114 -8.17 24.52 -0.99
N GLU A 115 -9.05 25.25 -0.31
CA GLU A 115 -9.38 26.64 -0.64
C GLU A 115 -8.20 27.59 -0.46
N GLU A 116 -7.43 27.43 0.63
CA GLU A 116 -6.24 28.23 0.90
C GLU A 116 -5.18 28.07 -0.21
N GLU A 117 -4.93 26.84 -0.63
CA GLU A 117 -3.98 26.52 -1.69
C GLU A 117 -4.45 27.03 -3.07
N LEU A 118 -5.75 26.94 -3.35
CA LEU A 118 -6.34 27.53 -4.58
C LEU A 118 -6.19 29.06 -4.61
N LYS A 119 -6.43 29.73 -3.49
CA LYS A 119 -6.22 31.20 -3.38
C LYS A 119 -4.75 31.55 -3.60
N ARG A 120 -3.82 30.78 -3.02
CA ARG A 120 -2.38 30.99 -3.20
C ARG A 120 -1.95 30.83 -4.66
N LEU A 121 -2.44 29.80 -5.34
CA LEU A 121 -2.15 29.55 -6.76
C LEU A 121 -2.62 30.70 -7.66
N ASN A 122 -3.85 31.18 -7.44
CA ASN A 122 -4.41 32.29 -8.22
C ASN A 122 -3.64 33.60 -7.99
N ASN A 123 -3.17 33.85 -6.77
CA ASN A 123 -2.37 35.03 -6.45
C ASN A 123 -0.95 35.00 -7.01
N GLN A 124 -0.43 33.84 -7.44
CA GLN A 124 0.88 33.70 -8.10
C GLN A 124 0.81 33.92 -9.62
N THR A 125 -0.38 33.95 -10.20
CA THR A 125 -0.60 34.13 -11.65
C THR A 125 -0.81 35.60 -12.04
N VAL A 126 -0.39 36.54 -11.17
CA VAL A 126 -0.42 38.00 -11.40
C VAL A 126 1.00 38.53 -11.53
#